data_AF-A0A8T6NYJ1-F1
#
_entry.id   AF-A0A8T6NYJ1-F1
#
_cell.length_a   1.000
_cell.length_b   1.000
_cell.length_c   1.000
_cell.angle_alpha   90.00
_cell.angle_beta   90.00
_cell.angle_gamma   90.00
#
_symmetry.space_group_name_H-M   'P 1'
#
loop_
_entity.id
_entity.type
_entity.pdbx_description
1 polymer ?
#
loop_
_entity_poly.entity_id
_entity_poly.type
_entity_poly.pdbx_seq_one_letter_code
_entity_poly.pdbx_strand_id
1 'polypeptide(L)'
;MREGIHPEWYPEATVICACGNTWLTGATKPELRTDVCAACHPFFTGEARIVDTEGQVERFMKRLRQREEILREQEEQAVEDEAPPEVAIEDLDLGSRYLNALIEAGITTASEFMAAYEEGGDEALLDIKGFGAKSLIDVKRQLRGMGYTFDTQQEEEDEDEPEEAEEA
;
A
#
# COMPACT_ATOMS: atom_id res chain seq x y z
N MET A 1 14.11 17.48 -69.19
CA MET A 1 13.60 18.68 -68.47
C MET A 1 12.91 19.58 -69.47
N ARG A 2 11.73 20.11 -69.13
CA ARG A 2 11.07 21.15 -69.92
C ARG A 2 11.45 22.52 -69.34
N GLU A 3 11.78 23.48 -70.21
CA GLU A 3 12.14 24.83 -69.81
C GLU A 3 10.97 25.51 -69.07
N GLY A 4 11.27 26.16 -67.94
CA GLY A 4 10.33 27.00 -67.20
C GLY A 4 9.37 26.32 -66.21
N ILE A 5 9.30 24.97 -66.18
CA ILE A 5 8.40 24.25 -65.26
C ILE A 5 9.11 23.34 -64.25
N HIS A 6 10.43 23.20 -64.32
CA HIS A 6 11.19 22.31 -63.46
C HIS A 6 12.25 23.08 -62.66
N PRO A 7 12.46 22.68 -61.39
CA PRO A 7 13.51 23.26 -60.57
C PRO A 7 14.89 22.93 -61.13
N GLU A 8 15.86 23.76 -60.80
CA GLU A 8 17.26 23.53 -61.15
C GLU A 8 17.74 22.22 -60.52
N TRP A 9 18.35 21.38 -61.35
CA TRP A 9 18.85 20.07 -60.96
C TRP A 9 20.37 20.05 -61.07
N TYR A 10 21.01 19.70 -59.95
CA TYR A 10 22.43 19.56 -59.85
C TYR A 10 22.78 18.08 -59.98
N PRO A 11 23.43 17.65 -61.08
CA PRO A 11 23.81 16.25 -61.27
C PRO A 11 24.92 15.81 -60.31
N GLU A 12 25.73 16.75 -59.82
CA GLU A 12 26.87 16.53 -58.92
C GLU A 12 26.67 17.26 -57.58
N ALA A 13 25.56 16.99 -56.88
CA ALA A 13 25.36 17.49 -55.53
C ALA A 13 26.19 16.70 -54.52
N THR A 14 26.87 17.41 -53.62
CA THR A 14 27.71 16.81 -52.58
C THR A 14 26.88 16.51 -51.35
N VAL A 15 26.86 15.24 -50.92
CA VAL A 15 26.24 14.81 -49.67
C VAL A 15 27.33 14.64 -48.61
N ILE A 16 27.15 15.27 -47.45
CA ILE A 16 28.04 15.18 -46.30
C ILE A 16 27.30 14.51 -45.16
N CYS A 17 27.75 13.32 -44.76
CA CYS A 17 27.20 12.64 -43.61
C CYS A 17 27.89 13.07 -42.31
N ALA A 18 27.16 13.05 -41.18
CA ALA A 18 27.70 13.26 -39.84
C ALA A 18 28.84 12.29 -39.48
N CYS A 19 28.91 11.11 -40.11
CA CYS A 19 30.01 10.16 -39.91
C CYS A 19 31.29 10.50 -40.72
N GLY A 20 31.30 11.61 -41.48
CA GLY A 20 32.43 12.06 -42.29
C GLY A 20 32.49 11.48 -43.71
N ASN A 21 31.54 10.62 -44.09
CA ASN A 21 31.45 10.09 -45.46
C ASN A 21 30.86 11.14 -46.41
N THR A 22 31.47 11.31 -47.58
CA THR A 22 31.01 12.23 -48.64
C THR A 22 30.87 11.52 -49.97
N TRP A 23 29.73 11.69 -50.63
CA TRP A 23 29.50 11.13 -51.96
C TRP A 23 28.69 12.08 -52.84
N LEU A 24 28.78 11.86 -54.16
CA LEU A 24 28.09 12.68 -55.17
C LEU A 24 26.75 12.04 -55.53
N THR A 25 25.69 12.84 -55.54
CA THR A 25 24.34 12.42 -55.96
C THR A 25 23.65 13.53 -56.75
N GLY A 26 22.59 13.20 -57.50
CA GLY A 26 21.75 14.20 -58.11
C GLY A 26 20.74 14.78 -57.12
N ALA A 27 20.65 16.10 -57.01
CA ALA A 27 19.67 16.77 -56.15
C ALA A 27 19.25 18.14 -56.68
N THR A 28 18.19 18.69 -56.10
CA THR A 28 17.75 20.09 -56.36
C THR A 28 18.54 21.13 -55.57
N LYS A 29 19.48 20.69 -54.73
CA LYS A 29 20.38 21.52 -53.93
C LYS A 29 21.82 21.10 -54.19
N PRO A 30 22.79 22.04 -54.19
CA PRO A 30 24.20 21.73 -54.42
C PRO A 30 24.85 20.97 -53.24
N GLU A 31 24.41 21.21 -52.00
CA GLU A 31 24.93 20.56 -50.80
C GLU A 31 23.80 19.97 -49.94
N LEU A 32 24.00 18.74 -49.48
CA LEU A 32 23.08 17.98 -48.64
C LEU A 32 23.80 17.49 -47.39
N ARG A 33 23.27 17.80 -46.20
CA ARG A 33 23.78 17.27 -44.93
C ARG A 33 22.84 16.19 -44.42
N THR A 34 23.38 15.02 -44.10
CA THR A 34 22.61 13.85 -43.64
C THR A 34 23.19 13.28 -42.35
N ASP A 35 22.31 12.90 -41.43
CA ASP A 35 22.75 12.37 -40.12
C ASP A 35 23.21 10.91 -40.21
N VAL A 36 22.64 10.15 -41.14
CA VAL A 36 22.91 8.71 -41.30
C VAL A 36 23.04 8.34 -42.77
N CYS A 37 24.05 7.54 -43.11
CA CYS A 37 24.31 7.03 -44.45
C CYS A 37 24.43 5.50 -44.47
N ALA A 38 24.56 4.93 -45.67
CA ALA A 38 24.74 3.49 -45.83
C ALA A 38 25.98 2.93 -45.12
N ALA A 39 26.99 3.76 -44.83
CA ALA A 39 28.18 3.34 -44.11
C ALA A 39 28.00 3.29 -42.59
N CYS A 40 27.01 4.00 -42.01
CA CYS A 40 26.84 4.10 -40.56
C CYS A 40 25.46 3.66 -40.05
N HIS A 41 24.51 3.35 -40.93
CA HIS A 41 23.22 2.83 -40.49
C HIS A 41 23.38 1.37 -40.01
N PRO A 42 22.90 1.03 -38.80
CA PRO A 42 23.03 -0.33 -38.23
C PRO A 42 22.52 -1.45 -39.14
N PHE A 43 21.52 -1.14 -39.97
CA PHE A 43 20.99 -2.07 -40.99
C PHE A 43 22.02 -2.47 -42.06
N PHE A 44 22.88 -1.54 -42.50
CA PHE A 44 23.87 -1.81 -43.55
C PHE A 44 25.19 -2.34 -42.98
N THR A 45 25.55 -1.97 -41.75
CA THR A 45 26.76 -2.47 -41.09
C THR A 45 26.60 -3.89 -40.54
N GLY A 46 25.38 -4.43 -40.49
CA GLY A 46 25.12 -5.83 -40.15
C GLY A 46 25.35 -6.17 -38.67
N GLU A 47 25.66 -5.19 -37.82
CA GLU A 47 25.62 -5.34 -36.37
C GLU A 47 24.16 -5.38 -35.93
N ALA A 48 23.56 -6.56 -36.05
CA ALA A 48 22.40 -6.88 -35.25
C ALA A 48 22.82 -6.71 -33.78
N ARG A 49 22.30 -5.65 -33.14
CA ARG A 49 22.32 -5.59 -31.67
C ARG A 49 21.56 -6.82 -31.21
N ILE A 50 22.30 -7.86 -30.81
CA ILE A 50 21.73 -8.99 -30.09
C ILE A 50 21.13 -8.38 -28.84
N VAL A 51 19.81 -8.22 -28.83
CA VAL A 51 19.09 -7.76 -27.64
C VAL A 51 19.14 -8.93 -26.68
N ASP A 52 20.14 -8.90 -25.82
CA ASP A 52 20.49 -9.99 -24.94
C ASP A 52 19.34 -10.28 -23.96
N THR A 53 18.81 -11.50 -24.04
CA THR A 53 17.71 -11.99 -23.20
C THR A 53 18.20 -12.44 -21.81
N GLU A 54 19.52 -12.49 -21.59
CA GLU A 54 20.15 -12.97 -20.35
C GLU A 54 19.74 -12.20 -19.09
N GLY A 55 19.29 -10.94 -19.21
CA GLY A 55 18.87 -10.12 -18.08
C GLY A 55 17.44 -10.35 -17.56
N GLN A 56 16.60 -11.12 -18.26
CA GLN A 56 15.19 -11.29 -17.85
C GLN A 56 15.04 -12.15 -16.59
N VAL A 57 15.84 -13.22 -16.48
CA VAL A 57 15.82 -14.14 -15.33
C VAL A 57 16.30 -13.41 -14.07
N GLU A 58 17.38 -12.63 -14.17
CA GLU A 58 17.92 -11.87 -13.05
C GLU A 58 16.92 -10.80 -12.55
N ARG A 59 16.24 -10.10 -13.47
CA ARG A 59 15.17 -9.15 -13.13
C ARG A 59 13.96 -9.81 -12.48
N PHE A 60 13.65 -11.05 -12.85
CA PHE A 60 12.58 -11.81 -12.22
C PHE A 60 12.96 -12.22 -10.79
N MET A 61 14.16 -12.81 -10.61
CA MET A 61 14.66 -13.20 -9.28
C MET A 61 14.82 -12.00 -8.34
N LYS A 62 15.20 -10.83 -8.86
CA LYS A 62 15.26 -9.59 -8.06
C LYS A 62 13.87 -9.16 -7.56
N ARG A 63 12.84 -9.21 -8.41
CA ARG A 63 11.47 -8.89 -8.02
C ARG A 63 10.89 -9.90 -7.04
N LEU A 64 11.22 -11.19 -7.20
CA LEU A 64 10.76 -12.23 -6.29
C LEU A 64 11.31 -12.00 -4.87
N ARG A 65 12.63 -11.76 -4.75
CA ARG A 65 13.27 -11.46 -3.45
C ARG A 65 12.70 -10.23 -2.78
N GLN A 66 12.50 -9.14 -3.53
CA GLN A 66 11.86 -7.93 -3.00
C GLN A 66 10.45 -8.18 -2.48
N ARG A 67 9.68 -9.04 -3.17
CA ARG A 67 8.34 -9.42 -2.71
C ARG A 67 8.40 -10.23 -1.41
N GLU A 68 9.34 -11.17 -1.30
CA GLU A 68 9.54 -11.96 -0.08
C GLU A 68 9.91 -11.08 1.12
N GLU A 69 10.79 -10.09 0.94
CA GLU A 69 11.16 -9.12 1.97
C GLU A 69 9.94 -8.30 2.44
N ILE A 70 9.14 -7.77 1.51
CA ILE A 70 7.95 -6.97 1.85
C ILE A 70 6.92 -7.81 2.62
N LEU A 71 6.68 -9.06 2.19
CA LEU A 71 5.73 -9.93 2.88
C LEU A 71 6.19 -10.25 4.29
N ARG A 72 7.50 -10.46 4.49
CA ARG A 72 8.06 -10.68 5.81
C ARG A 72 7.96 -9.45 6.72
N GLU A 73 8.26 -8.26 6.19
CA GLU A 73 8.07 -7.02 6.93
C GLU A 73 6.60 -6.79 7.30
N GLN A 74 5.67 -7.14 6.40
CA GLN A 74 4.22 -7.08 6.68
C GLN A 74 3.79 -8.09 7.74
N GLU A 75 4.31 -9.31 7.72
CA GLU A 75 4.07 -10.31 8.76
C GLU A 75 4.63 -9.87 10.12
N GLU A 76 5.84 -9.31 10.14
CA GLU A 76 6.46 -8.76 11.36
C GLU A 76 5.64 -7.58 11.91
N GLN A 77 5.18 -6.66 11.03
CA GLN A 77 4.30 -5.55 11.42
C GLN A 77 2.92 -6.03 11.88
N ALA A 78 2.33 -7.03 11.22
CA ALA A 78 1.06 -7.60 11.63
C ALA A 78 1.16 -8.25 13.03
N VAL A 79 2.27 -8.91 13.35
CA VAL A 79 2.51 -9.47 14.69
C VAL A 79 2.71 -8.36 15.74
N GLU A 80 3.37 -7.26 15.37
CA GLU A 80 3.52 -6.09 16.25
C GLU A 80 2.19 -5.35 16.49
N ASP A 81 1.34 -5.22 15.47
CA ASP A 81 0.03 -4.58 15.55
C ASP A 81 -1.03 -5.49 16.20
N GLU A 82 -0.91 -6.82 16.04
CA GLU A 82 -1.77 -7.82 16.70
C GLU A 82 -1.41 -8.03 18.17
N ALA A 83 -0.18 -7.70 18.60
CA ALA A 83 0.12 -7.62 20.02
C ALA A 83 -0.70 -6.47 20.60
N PRO A 84 -1.74 -6.74 21.42
CA PRO A 84 -2.53 -5.67 21.99
C PRO A 84 -1.55 -4.81 22.79
N PRO A 85 -1.50 -3.48 22.55
CA PRO A 85 -0.70 -2.63 23.43
C PRO A 85 -1.18 -2.94 24.85
N GLU A 86 -0.24 -3.17 25.76
CA GLU A 86 -0.55 -3.28 27.19
C GLU A 86 -1.12 -1.93 27.62
N VAL A 87 -2.41 -1.70 27.33
CA VAL A 87 -3.10 -0.47 27.68
C VAL A 87 -3.25 -0.54 29.18
N ALA A 88 -2.45 0.27 29.87
CA ALA A 88 -2.61 0.48 31.29
C ALA A 88 -4.01 1.06 31.51
N ILE A 89 -4.70 0.57 32.53
CA ILE A 89 -6.06 1.03 32.87
C ILE A 89 -6.09 2.55 33.15
N GLU A 90 -4.95 3.16 33.46
CA GLU A 90 -4.78 4.61 33.62
C GLU A 90 -5.04 5.42 32.33
N ASP A 91 -4.87 4.81 31.16
CA ASP A 91 -5.14 5.45 29.86
C ASP A 91 -6.63 5.36 29.45
N LEU A 92 -7.44 4.63 30.23
CA LEU A 92 -8.89 4.66 30.12
C LEU A 92 -9.40 5.93 30.80
N ASP A 93 -10.18 6.74 30.08
CA ASP A 93 -10.81 7.97 30.59
C ASP A 93 -11.93 7.63 31.59
N LEU A 94 -11.56 7.00 32.69
CA LEU A 94 -12.43 6.59 33.78
C LEU A 94 -12.33 7.62 34.90
N GLY A 95 -13.45 7.91 35.54
CA GLY A 95 -13.44 8.73 36.75
C GLY A 95 -12.51 8.14 37.81
N SER A 96 -11.73 8.98 38.50
CA SER A 96 -10.72 8.59 39.49
C SER A 96 -11.19 7.60 40.57
N ARG A 97 -12.49 7.61 40.89
CA ARG A 97 -13.11 6.64 41.80
C ARG A 97 -13.08 5.20 41.28
N TYR A 98 -13.28 5.00 39.98
CA TYR A 98 -13.33 3.69 39.35
C TYR A 98 -11.93 3.13 39.10
N LEU A 99 -10.98 4.00 38.72
CA LEU A 99 -9.57 3.63 38.59
C LEU A 99 -9.02 3.09 39.92
N ASN A 100 -9.27 3.80 41.03
CA ASN A 100 -8.83 3.34 42.35
C ASN A 100 -9.47 2.00 42.76
N ALA A 101 -10.74 1.76 42.39
CA ALA A 101 -11.41 0.50 42.69
C ALA A 101 -10.81 -0.68 41.90
N LEU A 102 -10.42 -0.45 40.64
CA LEU A 102 -9.75 -1.46 39.81
C LEU A 102 -8.32 -1.75 40.30
N ILE A 103 -7.57 -0.71 40.69
CA ILE A 103 -6.23 -0.83 41.27
C ILE A 103 -6.28 -1.58 42.62
N GLU A 104 -7.26 -1.29 43.48
CA GLU A 104 -7.48 -2.03 44.74
C GLU A 104 -7.83 -3.51 44.51
N ALA A 105 -8.48 -3.83 43.39
CA ALA A 105 -8.76 -5.19 42.96
C ALA A 105 -7.56 -5.89 42.28
N GLY A 106 -6.45 -5.18 42.06
CA GLY A 106 -5.27 -5.70 41.38
C GLY A 106 -5.40 -5.81 39.87
N ILE A 107 -6.41 -5.16 39.28
CA ILE A 107 -6.57 -5.09 37.82
C ILE A 107 -5.91 -3.80 37.36
N THR A 108 -4.74 -3.92 36.74
CA THR A 108 -3.90 -2.79 36.32
C THR A 108 -3.77 -2.66 34.80
N THR A 109 -4.02 -3.75 34.07
CA THR A 109 -3.94 -3.79 32.61
C THR A 109 -5.28 -4.19 31.99
N ALA A 110 -5.52 -3.75 30.75
CA ALA A 110 -6.69 -4.15 29.97
C ALA A 110 -6.76 -5.69 29.78
N SER A 111 -5.61 -6.37 29.70
CA SER A 111 -5.53 -7.83 29.61
C SER A 111 -5.96 -8.55 30.89
N GLU A 112 -5.59 -8.03 32.07
CA GLU A 112 -6.08 -8.55 33.36
C GLU A 112 -7.59 -8.36 33.52
N PHE A 113 -8.13 -7.24 33.02
CA PHE A 113 -9.58 -7.00 33.01
C PHE A 113 -10.32 -7.96 32.07
N MET A 114 -9.78 -8.19 30.86
CA MET A 114 -10.31 -9.15 29.90
C MET A 114 -10.28 -10.58 30.45
N ALA A 115 -9.17 -10.98 31.09
CA ALA A 115 -9.05 -12.29 31.74
C ALA A 115 -10.09 -12.47 32.86
N ALA A 116 -10.28 -11.44 33.71
CA ALA A 116 -11.30 -11.47 34.75
C ALA A 116 -12.74 -11.54 34.18
N TYR A 117 -12.97 -10.87 33.04
CA TYR A 117 -14.25 -10.94 32.33
C TYR A 117 -14.52 -12.31 31.70
N GLU A 118 -13.50 -12.96 31.13
CA GLU A 118 -13.63 -14.31 30.56
C GLU A 118 -13.86 -15.38 31.64
N GLU A 119 -13.25 -15.23 32.81
CA GLU A 119 -13.38 -16.21 33.90
C GLU A 119 -14.72 -16.12 34.65
N GLY A 120 -15.31 -14.93 34.76
CA GLY A 120 -16.45 -14.69 35.66
C GLY A 120 -17.57 -13.82 35.10
N GLY A 121 -17.50 -13.44 33.82
CA GLY A 121 -18.47 -12.58 33.17
C GLY A 121 -18.64 -11.23 33.87
N ASP A 122 -19.84 -10.65 33.75
CA ASP A 122 -20.17 -9.38 34.40
C ASP A 122 -20.27 -9.48 35.92
N GLU A 123 -20.56 -10.67 36.45
CA GLU A 123 -20.82 -10.89 37.88
C GLU A 123 -19.54 -10.73 38.72
N ALA A 124 -18.42 -11.29 38.26
CA ALA A 124 -17.13 -11.19 38.96
C ALA A 124 -16.60 -9.74 39.04
N LEU A 125 -16.92 -8.91 38.04
CA LEU A 125 -16.52 -7.51 38.01
C LEU A 125 -17.44 -6.64 38.90
N LEU A 126 -18.73 -7.00 39.02
CA LEU A 126 -19.70 -6.29 39.86
C LEU A 126 -19.49 -6.54 41.37
N ASP A 127 -18.85 -7.64 41.75
CA ASP A 127 -18.47 -7.92 43.14
C ASP A 127 -17.34 -7.01 43.67
N ILE A 128 -16.65 -6.27 42.78
CA ILE A 128 -15.61 -5.32 43.17
C ILE A 128 -16.24 -4.13 43.91
N LYS A 129 -15.74 -3.90 45.13
CA LYS A 129 -16.26 -2.86 46.03
C LYS A 129 -16.12 -1.46 45.42
N GLY A 130 -17.25 -0.86 45.04
CA GLY A 130 -17.28 0.49 44.45
C GLY A 130 -17.28 0.51 42.92
N PHE A 131 -17.23 -0.65 42.29
CA PHE A 131 -17.53 -0.86 40.88
C PHE A 131 -19.03 -1.14 40.71
N GLY A 132 -19.65 -0.66 39.64
CA GLY A 132 -21.09 -0.86 39.42
C GLY A 132 -21.42 -0.98 37.93
N ALA A 133 -22.69 -1.28 37.60
CA ALA A 133 -23.12 -1.54 36.23
C ALA A 133 -22.74 -0.41 35.25
N LYS A 134 -22.83 0.86 35.69
CA LYS A 134 -22.43 2.01 34.86
C LYS A 134 -20.93 2.03 34.53
N SER A 135 -20.06 1.75 35.51
CA SER A 135 -18.62 1.73 35.27
C SER A 135 -18.22 0.56 34.38
N LEU A 136 -18.90 -0.59 34.53
CA LEU A 136 -18.70 -1.74 33.65
C LEU A 136 -19.05 -1.40 32.19
N ILE A 137 -20.18 -0.73 31.96
CA ILE A 137 -20.59 -0.28 30.61
C ILE A 137 -19.58 0.71 30.03
N ASP A 138 -19.11 1.66 30.83
CA ASP A 138 -18.15 2.67 30.37
C ASP A 138 -16.77 2.04 30.04
N VAL A 139 -16.30 1.08 30.85
CA VAL A 139 -15.08 0.30 30.57
C VAL A 139 -15.23 -0.56 29.31
N LYS A 140 -16.34 -1.31 29.17
CA LYS A 140 -16.63 -2.09 27.96
C LYS A 140 -16.71 -1.22 26.71
N ARG A 141 -17.28 -0.02 26.81
CA ARG A 141 -17.34 0.94 25.69
C ARG A 141 -15.96 1.41 25.27
N GLN A 142 -15.08 1.73 26.23
CA GLN A 142 -13.71 2.18 25.94
C GLN A 142 -12.85 1.04 25.38
N LEU A 143 -12.97 -0.17 25.93
CA LEU A 143 -12.24 -1.33 25.44
C LEU A 143 -12.73 -1.79 24.05
N ARG A 144 -14.03 -1.71 23.74
CA ARG A 144 -14.54 -1.87 22.37
C ARG A 144 -13.94 -0.85 21.40
N GLY A 145 -13.79 0.40 21.84
CA GLY A 145 -13.16 1.47 21.05
C GLY A 145 -11.67 1.23 20.74
N MET A 146 -11.00 0.40 21.53
CA MET A 146 -9.60 0.00 21.35
C MET A 146 -9.44 -1.34 20.62
N GLY A 147 -10.53 -1.97 20.18
CA GLY A 147 -10.51 -3.22 19.42
C GLY A 147 -10.64 -4.50 20.24
N TYR A 148 -10.91 -4.42 21.56
CA TYR A 148 -11.17 -5.60 22.39
C TYR A 148 -12.61 -6.09 22.18
N THR A 149 -12.75 -7.38 21.87
CA THR A 149 -14.04 -8.03 21.68
C THR A 149 -14.51 -8.68 22.98
N PHE A 150 -15.67 -8.25 23.46
CA PHE A 150 -16.39 -8.93 24.52
C PHE A 150 -17.48 -9.76 23.83
N ASP A 151 -17.49 -11.08 24.02
CA ASP A 151 -18.61 -11.92 23.60
C ASP A 151 -19.84 -11.56 24.45
N THR A 152 -20.55 -10.51 24.07
CA THR A 152 -21.88 -10.19 24.58
C THR A 152 -22.89 -10.98 23.76
N GLN A 153 -23.18 -12.22 24.16
CA GLN A 153 -24.33 -12.98 23.62
C GLN A 153 -25.69 -12.41 24.07
N GLN A 154 -25.81 -11.12 24.41
CA GLN A 154 -27.04 -10.56 25.00
C GLN A 154 -27.39 -9.11 24.58
N GLU A 155 -26.71 -8.49 23.60
CA GLU A 155 -27.12 -7.14 23.10
C GLU A 155 -27.86 -7.19 21.74
N GLU A 156 -28.13 -8.36 21.14
CA GLU A 156 -28.83 -8.46 19.83
C GLU A 156 -30.34 -8.76 19.88
N GLU A 157 -30.98 -8.91 21.06
CA GLU A 157 -32.42 -9.23 21.13
C GLU A 157 -33.36 -8.03 21.32
N ASP A 158 -32.87 -6.81 21.55
CA ASP A 158 -33.72 -5.64 21.84
C ASP A 158 -33.88 -4.63 20.66
N GLU A 159 -33.28 -4.88 19.49
CA GLU A 159 -33.41 -3.98 18.32
C GLU A 159 -34.45 -4.42 17.26
N ASP A 160 -35.03 -5.63 17.37
CA ASP A 160 -35.99 -6.17 16.40
C ASP A 160 -37.39 -6.40 17.00
N GLU A 161 -38.03 -5.35 17.51
CA GLU A 161 -39.50 -5.26 17.44
C GLU A 161 -39.87 -4.09 16.51
N PRO A 162 -40.21 -4.36 15.23
CA PRO A 162 -40.77 -3.33 14.37
C PRO A 162 -42.14 -2.92 14.92
N GLU A 163 -42.27 -1.64 15.26
CA GLU A 163 -43.52 -0.97 15.57
C GLU A 163 -44.50 -1.23 14.41
N GLU A 164 -45.41 -2.18 14.58
CA GLU A 164 -46.50 -2.42 13.63
C GLU A 164 -47.28 -1.11 13.50
N ALA A 165 -47.18 -0.52 12.31
CA ALA A 165 -48.01 0.59 11.88
C ALA A 165 -49.48 0.18 12.00
N GLU A 166 -50.14 0.62 13.07
CA GLU A 166 -51.60 0.62 13.16
C GLU A 166 -52.16 1.60 12.11
N GLU A 167 -52.60 1.03 10.99
CA GLU A 167 -53.73 1.53 10.22
C GLU A 167 -54.99 1.56 11.11
N ALA A 168 -55.50 2.76 11.44
CA ALA A 168 -56.94 3.06 11.59
C ALA A 168 -57.20 4.58 11.74
#